data_AF-A0A6N9T658-F1
#
_entry.id   AF-A0A6N9T658-F1
#
_cell.length_a   1.000
_cell.length_b   1.000
_cell.length_c   1.000
_cell.angle_alpha   90.00
_cell.angle_beta   90.00
_cell.angle_gamma   90.00
#
_symmetry.space_group_name_H-M   'P 1'
#
loop_
_entity.id
_entity.type
_entity.pdbx_description
1 polymer ?
#
loop_
_entity_poly.entity_id
_entity_poly.type
_entity_poly.pdbx_seq_one_letter_code
_entity_poly.pdbx_strand_id
1 'polypeptide(L)'
;MIFLIRTITRALLRRSRGIRIDPSRWTALLAELERRGERRREAGAFLLGTCEGELREVQDVIFYDDLDPEAYSSGVCILHAPAFAALWSMCRARGLTVVGDVHTHPGGAFQSEADRTNPMVAREGHIAIIVPNYATGRPATARIGVYEYRGNHEWADHSGALAHRFLHNDFWSTFL
;
A
#
# COMPACT_ATOMS: atom_id res chain seq x y z
N MET A 1 -27.80 0.98 31.07
CA MET A 1 -26.46 0.39 30.80
C MET A 1 -26.36 -0.38 29.47
N ILE A 2 -27.20 -0.09 28.46
CA ILE A 2 -27.27 -0.85 27.18
C ILE A 2 -26.73 -0.03 25.99
N PHE A 3 -26.69 1.31 26.11
CA PHE A 3 -26.18 2.21 25.07
C PHE A 3 -24.65 2.15 24.88
N LEU A 4 -23.88 1.85 25.93
CA LEU A 4 -22.42 1.83 25.87
C LEU A 4 -21.88 0.60 25.10
N ILE A 5 -22.55 -0.56 25.23
CA ILE A 5 -22.15 -1.83 24.61
C ILE A 5 -22.36 -1.79 23.08
N ARG A 6 -23.43 -1.13 22.61
CA ARG A 6 -23.74 -0.98 21.17
C ARG A 6 -22.77 -0.05 20.42
N THR A 7 -22.17 0.93 21.11
CA THR A 7 -21.21 1.86 20.50
C THR A 7 -19.83 1.22 20.33
N ILE A 8 -19.41 0.41 21.31
CA ILE A 8 -18.13 -0.33 21.26
C ILE A 8 -18.14 -1.40 20.15
N THR A 9 -19.26 -2.12 19.97
CA THR A 9 -19.41 -3.09 18.87
C THR A 9 -19.38 -2.42 17.49
N ARG A 10 -19.95 -1.22 17.34
CA ARG A 10 -19.90 -0.46 16.07
C ARG A 10 -18.51 0.14 15.75
N ALA A 11 -17.71 0.46 16.76
CA ALA A 11 -16.33 0.91 16.58
C ALA A 11 -15.42 -0.25 16.17
N LEU A 12 -15.56 -1.42 16.81
CA LEU A 12 -14.82 -2.64 16.44
C LEU A 12 -15.22 -3.21 15.07
N LEU A 13 -16.47 -3.01 14.65
CA LEU A 13 -16.95 -3.34 13.29
C LEU A 13 -16.49 -2.34 12.21
N ARG A 14 -15.87 -1.21 12.57
CA ARG A 14 -15.57 -0.11 11.62
C ARG A 14 -14.25 -0.25 10.87
N ARG A 15 -13.44 -1.27 11.16
CA ARG A 15 -12.13 -1.50 10.51
C ARG A 15 -11.95 -2.94 10.02
N SER A 16 -13.01 -3.55 9.50
CA SER A 16 -12.94 -4.89 8.92
C SER A 16 -12.35 -4.94 7.50
N ARG A 17 -11.86 -3.80 6.97
CA ARG A 17 -11.39 -3.70 5.59
C ARG A 17 -10.17 -2.80 5.41
N GLY A 18 -9.43 -3.06 4.32
CA GLY A 18 -8.29 -2.27 3.89
C GLY A 18 -6.95 -2.90 4.28
N ILE A 19 -5.92 -2.07 4.43
CA ILE A 19 -4.56 -2.48 4.79
C ILE A 19 -4.23 -1.97 6.19
N ARG A 20 -3.79 -2.87 7.06
CA ARG A 20 -3.18 -2.55 8.35
C ARG A 20 -1.68 -2.83 8.29
N ILE A 21 -0.91 -1.85 8.74
CA ILE A 21 0.54 -1.94 8.83
C ILE A 21 0.99 -1.35 10.16
N ASP A 22 1.91 -2.04 10.83
CA ASP A 22 2.49 -1.55 12.07
C ASP A 22 3.09 -0.14 11.87
N PRO A 23 2.86 0.83 12.77
CA PRO A 23 3.34 2.20 12.58
C PRO A 23 4.86 2.32 12.44
N SER A 24 5.64 1.47 13.11
CA SER A 24 7.10 1.47 12.98
C SER A 24 7.53 0.91 11.63
N ARG A 25 6.86 -0.15 11.15
CA ARG A 25 7.07 -0.71 9.80
C ARG A 25 6.69 0.31 8.72
N TRP A 26 5.59 1.03 8.89
CA TRP A 26 5.20 2.10 7.98
C TRP A 26 6.26 3.21 7.90
N THR A 27 6.76 3.67 9.04
CA THR A 27 7.84 4.66 9.07
C THR A 27 9.13 4.14 8.43
N ALA A 28 9.52 2.90 8.69
CA ALA A 28 10.69 2.28 8.06
C ALA A 28 10.53 2.14 6.54
N LEU A 29 9.34 1.71 6.09
CA LEU A 29 8.97 1.63 4.67
C LEU A 29 9.12 2.99 3.97
N LEU A 30 8.56 4.06 4.55
CA LEU A 30 8.66 5.40 3.96
C LEU A 30 10.12 5.89 3.87
N ALA A 31 10.91 5.70 4.93
CA ALA A 31 12.31 6.10 4.95
C ALA A 31 13.13 5.34 3.89
N GLU A 32 12.83 4.06 3.68
CA GLU A 32 13.54 3.24 2.68
C GLU A 32 13.11 3.59 1.25
N LEU A 33 11.82 3.88 1.02
CA LEU A 33 11.35 4.41 -0.27
C LEU A 33 12.01 5.75 -0.61
N GLU A 34 12.09 6.67 0.36
CA GLU A 34 12.78 7.95 0.21
C GLU A 34 14.27 7.76 -0.09
N ARG A 35 14.93 6.84 0.61
CA ARG A 35 16.35 6.52 0.42
C ARG A 35 16.61 5.95 -0.98
N ARG A 36 15.82 4.98 -1.42
CA ARG A 36 15.97 4.30 -2.72
C ARG A 36 15.61 5.21 -3.90
N GLY A 37 14.60 6.06 -3.72
CA GLY A 37 14.19 7.06 -4.71
C GLY A 37 15.09 8.31 -4.76
N GLU A 38 15.96 8.50 -3.77
CA GLU A 38 16.89 9.63 -3.65
C GLU A 38 16.22 11.01 -3.75
N ARG A 39 14.91 11.09 -3.51
CA ARG A 39 14.06 12.27 -3.79
C ARG A 39 14.14 12.78 -5.25
N ARG A 40 14.43 11.88 -6.19
CA ARG A 40 14.66 12.22 -7.61
C ARG A 40 13.85 11.36 -8.57
N ARG A 41 13.50 10.16 -8.16
CA ARG A 41 12.74 9.18 -8.94
C ARG A 41 11.74 8.47 -8.05
N GLU A 42 10.72 7.92 -8.67
CA GLU A 42 9.76 7.07 -7.99
C GLU A 42 10.45 5.82 -7.46
N ALA A 43 9.95 5.31 -6.35
CA ALA A 43 10.35 4.05 -5.75
C ALA A 43 9.11 3.32 -5.24
N GLY A 44 9.16 1.99 -5.18
CA GLY A 44 8.00 1.22 -4.77
C GLY A 44 8.33 -0.11 -4.14
N ALA A 45 7.32 -0.71 -3.53
CA ALA A 45 7.42 -1.98 -2.84
C ALA A 45 6.08 -2.74 -2.86
N PHE A 46 6.17 -4.07 -2.87
CA PHE A 46 5.06 -4.93 -2.52
C PHE A 46 4.93 -5.06 -1.01
N LEU A 47 3.69 -5.01 -0.53
CA LEU A 47 3.33 -5.30 0.83
C LEU A 47 2.88 -6.76 0.90
N LEU A 48 3.56 -7.57 1.72
CA LEU A 48 3.24 -8.97 1.92
C LEU A 48 2.57 -9.19 3.27
N GLY A 49 1.64 -10.15 3.31
CA GLY A 49 0.81 -10.34 4.49
C GLY A 49 -0.17 -11.48 4.40
N THR A 50 -1.14 -11.43 5.30
CA THR A 50 -2.31 -12.31 5.35
C THR A 50 -3.59 -11.51 5.14
N CYS A 51 -4.66 -12.18 4.71
CA CYS A 51 -5.98 -11.60 4.57
C CYS A 51 -6.93 -12.27 5.56
N GLU A 52 -7.63 -11.46 6.35
CA GLU A 52 -8.72 -11.89 7.24
C GLU A 52 -10.00 -11.15 6.80
N GLY A 53 -10.80 -11.81 5.96
CA GLY A 53 -11.93 -11.15 5.30
C GLY A 53 -11.45 -10.05 4.35
N GLU A 54 -11.94 -8.82 4.54
CA GLU A 54 -11.52 -7.65 3.74
C GLU A 54 -10.32 -6.91 4.33
N LEU A 55 -9.87 -7.28 5.54
CA LEU A 55 -8.72 -6.68 6.21
C LEU A 55 -7.46 -7.43 5.83
N ARG A 56 -6.41 -6.67 5.53
CA ARG A 56 -5.13 -7.20 5.08
C ARG A 56 -4.02 -6.74 6.00
N GLU A 57 -3.28 -7.71 6.52
CA GLU A 57 -2.28 -7.51 7.56
C GLU A 57 -0.87 -7.56 6.98
N VAL A 58 -0.20 -6.41 6.92
CA VAL A 58 1.16 -6.32 6.40
C VAL A 58 2.14 -6.88 7.42
N GLN A 59 2.82 -7.94 7.03
CA GLN A 59 3.83 -8.61 7.83
C GLN A 59 5.24 -8.35 7.29
N ASP A 60 5.38 -8.12 5.99
CA ASP A 60 6.67 -8.00 5.31
C ASP A 60 6.60 -7.08 4.08
N VAL A 61 7.75 -6.64 3.58
CA VAL A 61 7.90 -5.70 2.47
C VAL A 61 8.98 -6.19 1.51
N ILE A 62 8.75 -6.05 0.21
CA ILE A 62 9.77 -6.30 -0.83
C ILE A 62 9.82 -5.09 -1.75
N PHE A 63 10.98 -4.43 -1.84
CA PHE A 63 11.17 -3.28 -2.72
C PHE A 63 11.33 -3.74 -4.17
N TYR A 64 10.87 -2.92 -5.12
CA TYR A 64 10.88 -3.30 -6.54
C TYR A 64 12.29 -3.57 -7.07
N ASP A 65 13.27 -2.79 -6.64
CA ASP A 65 14.68 -2.97 -7.02
C ASP A 65 15.35 -4.20 -6.40
N ASP A 66 14.79 -4.78 -5.34
CA ASP A 66 15.22 -6.08 -4.84
C ASP A 66 14.77 -7.24 -5.77
N LEU A 67 13.76 -6.99 -6.62
CA LEU A 67 13.23 -7.95 -7.59
C LEU A 67 13.76 -7.70 -9.01
N ASP A 68 13.99 -6.43 -9.34
CA ASP A 68 14.45 -5.96 -10.64
C ASP A 68 15.36 -4.73 -10.46
N PRO A 69 16.68 -4.86 -10.57
CA PRO A 69 17.61 -3.74 -10.35
C PRO A 69 17.35 -2.51 -11.23
N GLU A 70 16.69 -2.69 -12.38
CA GLU A 70 16.36 -1.61 -13.31
C GLU A 70 15.00 -0.95 -13.03
N ALA A 71 14.34 -1.30 -11.91
CA ALA A 71 12.97 -0.90 -11.60
C ALA A 71 12.72 0.62 -11.62
N TYR A 72 13.76 1.42 -11.39
CA TYR A 72 13.67 2.89 -11.30
C TYR A 72 14.44 3.62 -12.41
N SER A 73 14.99 2.89 -13.40
CA SER A 73 15.89 3.43 -14.44
C SER A 73 15.23 4.50 -15.32
N SER A 74 13.92 4.42 -15.52
CA SER A 74 13.13 5.36 -16.32
C SER A 74 12.61 6.59 -15.56
N GLY A 75 12.84 6.68 -14.24
CA GLY A 75 12.27 7.72 -13.38
C GLY A 75 10.86 7.42 -12.85
N VAL A 76 10.13 6.49 -13.50
CA VAL A 76 8.90 5.82 -13.02
C VAL A 76 9.20 4.35 -12.67
N CYS A 77 8.31 3.70 -11.91
CA CYS A 77 8.46 2.29 -11.54
C CYS A 77 8.06 1.33 -12.68
N ILE A 78 8.99 0.50 -13.15
CA ILE A 78 8.73 -0.54 -14.17
C ILE A 78 9.29 -1.87 -13.69
N LEU A 79 8.47 -2.93 -13.65
CA LEU A 79 8.92 -4.28 -13.31
C LEU A 79 8.79 -5.21 -14.50
N HIS A 80 9.87 -5.94 -14.82
CA HIS A 80 9.82 -6.95 -15.87
C HIS A 80 9.27 -8.29 -15.36
N ALA A 81 8.77 -9.12 -16.28
CA ALA A 81 8.14 -10.41 -15.96
C ALA A 81 8.92 -11.30 -14.96
N PRO A 82 10.27 -11.41 -15.00
CA PRO A 82 11.03 -12.19 -14.02
C PRO A 82 10.87 -11.72 -12.57
N ALA A 83 10.65 -10.42 -12.34
CA ALA A 83 10.43 -9.84 -11.02
C ALA A 83 9.20 -10.44 -10.34
N PHE A 84 8.12 -10.65 -11.10
CA PHE A 84 6.89 -11.26 -10.59
C PHE A 84 7.09 -12.75 -10.26
N ALA A 85 7.87 -13.48 -11.07
CA ALA A 85 8.21 -14.86 -10.76
C ALA A 85 8.99 -14.96 -9.43
N ALA A 86 9.95 -14.06 -9.22
CA ALA A 86 10.70 -13.96 -7.96
C ALA A 86 9.79 -13.59 -6.79
N LEU A 87 8.92 -12.59 -6.93
CA LEU A 87 7.93 -12.17 -5.95
C LEU A 87 7.06 -13.35 -5.49
N TRP A 88 6.48 -14.10 -6.43
CA TRP A 88 5.62 -15.24 -6.09
C TRP A 88 6.40 -16.39 -5.44
N SER A 89 7.67 -16.58 -5.80
CA SER A 89 8.54 -17.53 -5.11
C SER A 89 8.79 -17.14 -3.65
N MET A 90 9.09 -15.86 -3.40
CA MET A 90 9.29 -15.34 -2.04
C MET A 90 8.01 -15.42 -1.20
N CYS A 91 6.85 -15.09 -1.81
CA CYS A 91 5.54 -15.26 -1.16
C CYS A 91 5.32 -16.70 -0.69
N ARG A 92 5.52 -17.68 -1.59
CA ARG A 92 5.38 -19.12 -1.25
C ARG A 92 6.35 -19.55 -0.15
N ALA A 93 7.61 -19.15 -0.24
CA ALA A 93 8.62 -19.52 0.74
C ALA A 93 8.32 -18.97 2.15
N ARG A 94 7.69 -17.79 2.23
CA ARG A 94 7.33 -17.12 3.49
C ARG A 94 5.93 -17.49 3.99
N GLY A 95 5.12 -18.19 3.19
CA GLY A 95 3.72 -18.45 3.51
C GLY A 95 2.85 -17.18 3.52
N LEU A 96 3.24 -16.14 2.76
CA LEU A 96 2.55 -14.86 2.66
C LEU A 96 1.99 -14.65 1.25
N THR A 97 1.07 -13.70 1.10
CA THR A 97 0.57 -13.22 -0.20
C THR A 97 0.84 -11.73 -0.34
N VAL A 98 0.84 -11.22 -1.58
CA VAL A 98 0.74 -9.78 -1.83
C VAL A 98 -0.62 -9.30 -1.35
N VAL A 99 -0.59 -8.33 -0.44
CA VAL A 99 -1.78 -7.69 0.12
C VAL A 99 -2.01 -6.30 -0.46
N GLY A 100 -0.99 -5.68 -1.02
CA GLY A 100 -1.06 -4.41 -1.74
C GLY A 100 0.31 -4.04 -2.27
N ASP A 101 0.38 -2.90 -2.91
CA ASP A 101 1.63 -2.27 -3.31
C ASP A 101 1.64 -0.80 -2.93
N VAL A 102 2.84 -0.24 -2.81
CA VAL A 102 3.05 1.16 -2.52
C VAL A 102 4.12 1.72 -3.45
N HIS A 103 3.90 2.91 -4.00
CA HIS A 103 4.94 3.65 -4.71
C HIS A 103 4.88 5.14 -4.41
N THR A 104 5.97 5.83 -4.74
CA THR A 104 6.10 7.26 -4.48
C THR A 104 5.92 8.07 -5.76
N HIS A 105 5.36 9.27 -5.63
CA HIS A 105 5.28 10.27 -6.70
C HIS A 105 6.11 11.52 -6.36
N PRO A 106 6.56 12.29 -7.36
CA PRO A 106 7.27 13.57 -7.15
C PRO A 106 6.47 14.63 -6.38
N GLY A 107 5.14 14.58 -6.49
CA GLY A 107 4.24 15.61 -5.98
C GLY A 107 3.01 15.00 -5.30
N GLY A 108 1.83 15.24 -5.86
CA GLY A 108 0.57 14.70 -5.32
C GLY A 108 0.46 13.18 -5.45
N ALA A 109 -0.34 12.57 -4.57
CA ALA A 109 -0.58 11.14 -4.52
C ALA A 109 -1.78 10.70 -5.37
N PHE A 110 -1.95 11.30 -6.55
CA PHE A 110 -3.01 10.92 -7.47
C PHE A 110 -2.60 9.70 -8.29
N GLN A 111 -3.55 8.85 -8.65
CA GLN A 111 -3.32 7.75 -9.59
C GLN A 111 -3.23 8.30 -11.02
N SER A 112 -2.11 8.09 -11.69
CA SER A 112 -1.93 8.47 -13.09
C SER A 112 -2.62 7.49 -14.03
N GLU A 113 -2.78 7.87 -15.31
CA GLU A 113 -3.33 6.95 -16.32
C GLU A 113 -2.43 5.73 -16.53
N ALA A 114 -1.10 5.91 -16.43
CA ALA A 114 -0.14 4.81 -16.51
C ALA A 114 -0.36 3.82 -15.36
N ASP A 115 -0.56 4.30 -14.12
CA ASP A 115 -0.86 3.46 -12.96
C ASP A 115 -2.18 2.70 -13.14
N ARG A 116 -3.21 3.36 -13.67
CA ARG A 116 -4.54 2.77 -13.87
C ARG A 116 -4.52 1.62 -14.88
N THR A 117 -3.78 1.82 -15.96
CA THR A 117 -3.73 0.90 -17.10
C THR A 117 -2.68 -0.20 -16.95
N ASN A 118 -1.68 0.00 -16.08
CA ASN A 118 -0.59 -0.94 -15.83
C ASN A 118 -0.45 -1.27 -14.33
N PRO A 119 -1.48 -1.85 -13.69
CA PRO A 119 -1.38 -2.23 -12.27
C PRO A 119 -0.26 -3.25 -12.06
N MET A 120 0.51 -3.08 -10.98
CA MET A 120 1.49 -4.08 -10.55
C MET A 120 0.82 -5.45 -10.29
N VAL A 121 -0.44 -5.46 -9.82
CA VAL A 121 -1.25 -6.67 -9.70
C VAL A 121 -2.67 -6.41 -10.23
N ALA A 122 -3.01 -7.01 -11.37
CA ALA A 122 -4.33 -6.95 -11.98
C ALA A 122 -5.32 -7.97 -11.37
N ARG A 123 -5.58 -7.86 -10.07
CA ARG A 123 -6.54 -8.73 -9.35
C ARG A 123 -7.55 -7.89 -8.61
N GLU A 124 -8.84 -8.20 -8.78
CA GLU A 124 -9.91 -7.49 -8.08
C GLU A 124 -9.68 -7.47 -6.56
N GLY A 125 -9.90 -6.30 -5.96
CA GLY A 125 -9.62 -6.00 -4.56
C GLY A 125 -8.15 -5.69 -4.25
N HIS A 126 -7.25 -5.72 -5.23
CA HIS A 126 -5.86 -5.26 -5.04
C HIS A 126 -5.84 -3.77 -4.65
N ILE A 127 -4.93 -3.40 -3.75
CA ILE A 127 -4.85 -2.05 -3.19
C ILE A 127 -3.50 -1.46 -3.56
N ALA A 128 -3.54 -0.36 -4.30
CA ALA A 128 -2.39 0.46 -4.63
C ALA A 128 -2.35 1.70 -3.72
N ILE A 129 -1.21 1.94 -3.10
CA ILE A 129 -0.96 3.08 -2.22
C ILE A 129 0.04 4.02 -2.90
N ILE A 130 -0.30 5.30 -3.00
CA ILE A 130 0.59 6.30 -3.59
C ILE A 130 1.02 7.28 -2.51
N VAL A 131 2.32 7.44 -2.33
CA VAL A 131 2.91 8.35 -1.34
C VAL A 131 3.45 9.60 -2.04
N PRO A 132 3.06 10.81 -1.61
CA PRO A 132 3.49 12.04 -2.26
C PRO A 132 4.95 12.39 -1.95
N ASN A 133 5.51 13.31 -2.73
CA ASN A 133 6.82 13.95 -2.54
C ASN A 133 7.98 12.96 -2.26
N TYR A 134 8.07 11.87 -3.02
CA TYR A 134 9.09 10.83 -2.89
C TYR A 134 9.18 10.22 -1.48
N ALA A 135 8.05 10.11 -0.78
CA ALA A 135 7.99 9.68 0.62
C ALA A 135 8.79 10.57 1.60
N THR A 136 9.10 11.81 1.24
CA THR A 136 9.84 12.72 2.13
C THR A 136 9.09 12.94 3.44
N GLY A 137 9.73 12.57 4.55
CA GLY A 137 9.15 12.66 5.89
C GLY A 137 7.98 11.69 6.11
N ARG A 138 6.98 12.09 6.90
CA ARG A 138 5.77 11.29 7.15
C ARG A 138 4.52 12.05 6.71
N PRO A 139 4.04 11.86 5.47
CA PRO A 139 2.79 12.47 5.03
C PRO A 139 1.62 12.06 5.92
N ALA A 140 0.71 12.98 6.20
CA ALA A 140 -0.55 12.65 6.85
C ALA A 140 -1.32 11.64 5.99
N THR A 141 -2.01 10.68 6.62
CA THR A 141 -2.75 9.63 5.89
C THR A 141 -3.78 10.19 4.90
N ALA A 142 -4.37 11.36 5.20
CA ALA A 142 -5.29 12.04 4.27
C ALA A 142 -4.62 12.59 2.99
N ARG A 143 -3.28 12.61 2.91
CA ARG A 143 -2.52 13.01 1.71
C ARG A 143 -2.00 11.81 0.92
N ILE A 144 -2.28 10.59 1.38
CA ILE A 144 -1.89 9.34 0.73
C ILE A 144 -3.01 8.95 -0.25
N GLY A 145 -2.61 8.53 -1.44
CA GLY A 145 -3.50 7.94 -2.43
C GLY A 145 -3.78 6.48 -2.06
N VAL A 146 -5.05 6.08 -2.03
CA VAL A 146 -5.44 4.69 -1.75
C VAL A 146 -6.47 4.27 -2.77
N TYR A 147 -6.09 3.34 -3.64
CA TYR A 147 -6.88 2.92 -4.79
C TYR A 147 -7.13 1.43 -4.75
N GLU A 148 -8.37 1.00 -4.95
CA GLU A 148 -8.74 -0.40 -4.97
C GLU A 148 -9.15 -0.81 -6.40
N TYR A 149 -8.47 -1.81 -6.94
CA TYR A 149 -8.73 -2.33 -8.28
C TYR A 149 -10.06 -3.08 -8.32
N ARG A 150 -10.95 -2.72 -9.24
CA ARG A 150 -12.28 -3.32 -9.42
C ARG A 150 -12.38 -4.28 -10.61
N GLY A 151 -11.25 -4.57 -11.28
CA GLY A 151 -11.26 -5.28 -12.56
C GLY A 151 -11.35 -4.32 -13.73
N ASN A 152 -11.02 -4.80 -14.94
CA ASN A 152 -11.17 -4.05 -16.20
C ASN A 152 -10.57 -2.63 -16.20
N HIS A 153 -9.47 -2.41 -15.47
CA HIS A 153 -8.84 -1.08 -15.32
C HIS A 153 -9.72 -0.03 -14.62
N GLU A 154 -10.76 -0.48 -13.91
CA GLU A 154 -11.57 0.34 -13.04
C GLU A 154 -11.00 0.35 -11.61
N TRP A 155 -11.12 1.50 -10.96
CA TRP A 155 -10.55 1.75 -9.64
C TRP A 155 -11.50 2.53 -8.77
N ALA A 156 -11.66 2.11 -7.52
CA ALA A 156 -12.31 2.90 -6.49
C ALA A 156 -11.26 3.74 -5.75
N ASP A 157 -11.53 5.05 -5.64
CA ASP A 157 -10.68 5.99 -4.90
C ASP A 157 -11.14 6.08 -3.44
N HIS A 158 -10.25 5.71 -2.51
CA HIS A 158 -10.45 5.81 -1.06
C HIS A 158 -9.54 6.87 -0.41
N SER A 159 -8.95 7.76 -1.20
CA SER A 159 -7.97 8.76 -0.78
C SER A 159 -8.61 9.90 0.04
N GLY A 160 -7.78 10.87 0.44
CA GLY A 160 -8.27 12.06 1.12
C GLY A 160 -8.78 11.75 2.52
N ALA A 161 -9.89 12.37 2.92
CA ALA A 161 -10.50 12.13 4.22
C ALA A 161 -10.96 10.68 4.40
N LEU A 162 -11.13 9.86 3.35
CA LEU A 162 -11.55 8.47 3.48
C LEU A 162 -10.40 7.49 3.78
N ALA A 163 -9.15 7.92 3.56
CA ALA A 163 -7.98 7.05 3.62
C ALA A 163 -7.82 6.38 5.00
N HIS A 164 -8.18 7.06 6.09
CA HIS A 164 -8.11 6.50 7.47
C HIS A 164 -9.05 5.31 7.71
N ARG A 165 -10.01 5.05 6.80
CA ARG A 165 -10.90 3.89 6.85
C ARG A 165 -10.31 2.67 6.13
N PHE A 166 -9.25 2.88 5.37
CA PHE A 166 -8.70 1.90 4.43
C PHE A 166 -7.20 1.66 4.61
N LEU A 167 -6.46 2.62 5.16
CA LEU A 167 -5.05 2.51 5.53
C LEU A 167 -4.91 2.78 7.03
N HIS A 168 -4.61 1.73 7.79
CA HIS A 168 -4.40 1.75 9.23
C HIS A 168 -2.89 1.70 9.49
N ASN A 169 -2.25 2.87 9.55
CA ASN A 169 -0.79 3.05 9.55
C ASN A 169 -0.27 3.96 10.69
N ASP A 170 -1.11 4.26 11.66
CA ASP A 170 -0.76 5.09 12.82
C ASP A 170 -1.15 4.42 14.14
N PHE A 171 -0.58 4.89 15.25
CA PHE A 171 -0.82 4.27 16.56
C PHE A 171 -2.31 4.28 16.94
N TRP A 172 -3.03 5.35 16.58
CA TRP A 172 -4.46 5.50 16.83
C TRP A 172 -5.31 4.59 15.95
N SER A 173 -4.76 4.09 14.84
CA SER A 173 -5.42 3.13 13.97
C SER A 173 -5.52 1.72 14.57
N THR A 174 -4.71 1.44 15.59
CA THR A 174 -4.72 0.18 16.35
C THR A 174 -5.77 0.16 17.49
N PHE A 175 -6.23 1.32 17.96
CA PHE A 175 -7.08 1.44 19.17
C PHE A 175 -8.48 2.05 18.94
N LEU A 176 -8.84 2.40 17.71
CA LEU A 176 -10.15 2.96 17.34
C LEU A 176 -10.88 2.06 16.33
#